data_AF-A0A3A9XCL4-F1
#
_entry.id   AF-A0A3A9XCL4-F1
#
_cell.length_a   1.000
_cell.length_b   1.000
_cell.length_c   1.000
_cell.angle_alpha   90.00
_cell.angle_beta   90.00
_cell.angle_gamma   90.00
#
_symmetry.space_group_name_H-M   'P 1'
#
loop_
_entity.id
_entity.type
_entity.pdbx_description
1 polymer ?
#
loop_
_entity_poly.entity_id
_entity_poly.type
_entity_poly.pdbx_seq_one_letter_code
_entity_poly.pdbx_strand_id
1 'polypeptide(L)'
;MDTMTVISLVVIGLLAGFLSGTMGIGGSVVMIPLLILWVGFTQHQAQGTSLAVLSVPVTLLAAFNYYKEGHVNWKFAAIMAVTFIVGGYLGSRFAISLNQATLKKIFGGILLLVALKMIFGK
;
A
#
# COMPACT_ATOMS: atom_id res chain seq x y z
N MET A 1 16.88 -1.68 -18.55
CA MET A 1 16.84 -1.48 -17.09
C MET A 1 18.21 -1.82 -16.56
N ASP A 2 18.77 -0.98 -15.70
CA ASP A 2 20.06 -1.28 -15.08
C ASP A 2 19.91 -2.41 -14.05
N THR A 3 20.96 -3.23 -13.88
CA THR A 3 20.96 -4.37 -12.95
C THR A 3 20.66 -3.92 -11.52
N MET A 4 21.16 -2.75 -11.11
CA MET A 4 20.90 -2.21 -9.77
C MET A 4 19.43 -1.85 -9.57
N THR A 5 18.75 -1.38 -10.62
CA THR A 5 17.30 -1.10 -10.55
C THR A 5 16.50 -2.36 -10.32
N VAL A 6 16.85 -3.47 -10.99
CA VAL A 6 16.16 -4.75 -10.82
C VAL A 6 16.33 -5.27 -9.39
N ILE A 7 17.55 -5.21 -8.85
CA ILE A 7 17.83 -5.61 -7.46
C ILE A 7 17.00 -4.78 -6.48
N SER A 8 16.97 -3.45 -6.65
CA SER A 8 16.15 -2.57 -5.80
C SER A 8 14.67 -2.94 -5.83
N LEU A 9 14.10 -3.20 -7.01
CA LEU A 9 12.69 -3.59 -7.14
C LEU A 9 12.38 -4.92 -6.44
N VAL A 10 13.27 -5.91 -6.56
CA VAL A 10 13.12 -7.20 -5.86
C VAL A 10 13.15 -7.00 -4.34
N VAL A 11 14.11 -6.24 -3.82
CA VAL A 11 14.22 -5.94 -2.39
C VAL A 11 12.99 -5.19 -1.87
N ILE A 12 12.52 -4.19 -2.61
CA ILE A 12 11.32 -3.42 -2.28
C ILE A 12 10.10 -4.35 -2.22
N GLY A 13 9.93 -5.23 -3.22
CA GLY A 13 8.82 -6.18 -3.27
C GLY A 13 8.83 -7.16 -2.10
N LEU A 14 10.00 -7.72 -1.75
CA LEU A 14 10.16 -8.64 -0.63
C LEU A 14 9.85 -7.96 0.71
N LEU A 15 10.43 -6.78 0.96
CA LEU A 15 10.18 -6.03 2.19
C LEU A 15 8.72 -5.60 2.32
N ALA A 16 8.13 -5.07 1.25
CA ALA A 16 6.74 -4.66 1.23
C ALA A 16 5.80 -5.86 1.44
N GLY A 17 6.08 -6.99 0.80
CA GLY A 17 5.32 -8.23 0.95
C GLY A 17 5.39 -8.80 2.37
N PHE A 18 6.60 -8.88 2.94
CA PHE A 18 6.81 -9.33 4.31
C PHE A 18 6.03 -8.48 5.31
N LEU A 19 6.19 -7.15 5.24
CA LEU A 19 5.50 -6.22 6.14
C LEU A 19 3.99 -6.21 5.93
N SER A 20 3.53 -6.37 4.69
CA SER A 20 2.11 -6.52 4.37
C SER A 20 1.51 -7.76 5.04
N GLY A 21 2.21 -8.90 5.00
CA GLY A 21 1.76 -10.14 5.64
C GLY A 21 1.75 -10.09 7.16
N THR A 22 2.78 -9.48 7.77
CA THR A 22 2.91 -9.40 9.23
C THR A 22 2.00 -8.35 9.86
N MET A 23 1.81 -7.19 9.21
CA MET A 23 1.07 -6.06 9.79
C MET A 23 -0.31 -5.85 9.17
N GLY A 24 -0.64 -6.48 8.04
CA GLY A 24 -1.94 -6.34 7.37
C GLY A 24 -2.20 -4.98 6.69
N ILE A 25 -1.21 -4.06 6.69
CA ILE A 25 -1.36 -2.67 6.19
C ILE A 25 -1.27 -2.59 4.65
N GLY A 26 -1.06 -3.73 3.97
CA GLY A 26 -1.03 -3.78 2.51
C GLY A 26 0.28 -3.30 1.87
N GLY A 27 1.43 -3.24 2.56
CA GLY A 27 2.77 -3.05 1.95
C GLY A 27 3.08 -1.69 1.29
N SER A 28 2.07 -0.95 0.79
CA SER A 28 2.23 0.33 0.09
C SER A 28 2.82 1.44 0.94
N VAL A 29 2.60 1.40 2.26
CA VAL A 29 3.19 2.34 3.22
C VAL A 29 4.72 2.37 3.11
N VAL A 30 5.33 1.22 2.82
CA VAL A 30 6.79 1.09 2.68
C VAL A 30 7.22 1.13 1.22
N MET A 31 6.46 0.50 0.31
CA MET A 31 6.80 0.46 -1.11
C MET A 31 6.83 1.85 -1.75
N ILE A 32 5.87 2.74 -1.44
CA ILE A 32 5.80 4.08 -2.06
C ILE A 32 7.05 4.93 -1.74
N PRO A 33 7.46 5.10 -0.47
CA PRO A 33 8.70 5.82 -0.15
C PRO A 33 9.93 5.21 -0.81
N LEU A 34 10.07 3.89 -0.84
CA LEU A 34 11.25 3.24 -1.43
C LEU A 34 11.31 3.40 -2.95
N LEU A 35 10.18 3.32 -3.67
CA LEU A 35 10.14 3.59 -5.10
C LEU A 35 10.54 5.04 -5.42
N ILE A 36 10.18 5.99 -4.57
CA ILE A 36 10.56 7.40 -4.75
C ILE A 36 12.04 7.60 -4.43
N LEU A 37 12.51 7.11 -3.28
CA LEU A 37 13.84 7.40 -2.75
C LEU A 37 14.94 6.58 -3.42
N TRP A 38 14.68 5.31 -3.74
CA TRP A 38 15.69 4.39 -4.28
C TRP A 38 15.63 4.27 -5.80
N VAL A 39 14.44 4.40 -6.39
CA VAL A 39 14.23 4.24 -7.84
C VAL A 39 14.02 5.59 -8.54
N GLY A 40 13.70 6.66 -7.79
CA GLY A 40 13.49 7.99 -8.35
C GLY A 40 12.11 8.18 -9.00
N PHE A 41 11.13 7.36 -8.63
CA PHE A 41 9.77 7.49 -9.17
C PHE A 41 9.10 8.80 -8.71
N THR A 42 8.27 9.36 -9.58
CA THR A 42 7.31 10.41 -9.18
C THR A 42 6.29 9.85 -8.19
N GLN A 43 5.63 10.72 -7.41
CA GLN A 43 4.61 10.30 -6.45
C GLN A 43 3.50 9.48 -7.13
N HIS A 44 3.01 9.93 -8.29
CA HIS A 44 1.99 9.22 -9.06
C HIS A 44 2.46 7.86 -9.59
N GLN A 45 3.69 7.77 -10.09
CA GLN A 45 4.27 6.49 -10.54
C GLN A 45 4.37 5.51 -9.37
N ALA A 46 4.96 5.93 -8.24
CA ALA A 46 5.10 5.08 -7.06
C ALA A 46 3.74 4.58 -6.57
N GLN A 47 2.75 5.46 -6.51
CA GLN A 47 1.40 5.12 -6.04
C GLN A 47 0.68 4.18 -7.01
N GLY A 48 0.74 4.46 -8.32
CA GLY A 48 0.17 3.59 -9.36
C GLY A 48 0.81 2.20 -9.40
N THR A 49 2.15 2.13 -9.37
CA THR A 49 2.89 0.86 -9.32
C THR A 49 2.55 0.08 -8.05
N SER A 50 2.46 0.76 -6.90
CA SER A 50 2.10 0.11 -5.64
C SER A 50 0.72 -0.53 -5.68
N LEU A 51 -0.27 0.18 -6.25
CA LEU A 51 -1.63 -0.32 -6.44
C LEU A 51 -1.66 -1.50 -7.40
N ALA A 52 -0.90 -1.46 -8.51
CA ALA A 52 -0.81 -2.56 -9.45
C ALA A 52 -0.26 -3.82 -8.79
N VAL A 53 0.80 -3.70 -7.98
CA VAL A 53 1.40 -4.82 -7.24
C VAL A 53 0.43 -5.41 -6.22
N LEU A 54 -0.37 -4.58 -5.54
CA LEU A 54 -1.38 -5.09 -4.58
C LEU A 54 -2.65 -5.61 -5.21
N SER A 55 -2.94 -5.21 -6.46
CA SER A 55 -4.05 -5.76 -7.24
C SER A 55 -3.80 -7.22 -7.62
N VAL A 56 -2.53 -7.61 -7.77
CA VAL A 56 -2.10 -9.02 -7.87
C VAL A 56 -2.44 -9.73 -6.56
N PRO A 57 -2.69 -11.06 -6.57
CA PRO A 57 -3.02 -11.85 -5.37
C PRO A 57 -1.95 -11.92 -4.25
N VAL A 58 -1.04 -10.93 -4.13
CA VAL A 58 -0.05 -10.82 -3.06
C VAL A 58 -0.73 -10.80 -1.69
N THR A 59 -1.73 -9.93 -1.52
CA THR A 59 -2.49 -9.83 -0.27
C THR A 59 -3.45 -11.00 -0.09
N LEU A 60 -3.88 -11.65 -1.17
CA LEU A 60 -4.75 -12.83 -1.14
C LEU A 60 -4.06 -14.01 -0.46
N LEU A 61 -2.78 -14.26 -0.76
CA LEU A 61 -2.00 -15.33 -0.12
C LEU A 61 -1.81 -15.09 1.38
N ALA A 62 -1.56 -13.83 1.78
CA ALA A 62 -1.48 -13.47 3.19
C ALA A 62 -2.83 -13.68 3.90
N ALA A 63 -3.92 -13.19 3.31
CA ALA A 63 -5.28 -13.36 3.83
C ALA A 63 -5.68 -14.84 3.95
N PHE A 64 -5.20 -15.70 3.05
CA PHE A 64 -5.45 -17.14 3.11
C PHE A 64 -4.85 -17.81 4.35
N ASN A 65 -3.68 -17.36 4.82
CA ASN A 65 -3.11 -17.86 6.06
C ASN A 65 -3.98 -17.47 7.27
N TYR A 66 -4.45 -16.22 7.34
CA TYR A 66 -5.38 -15.79 8.39
C TYR A 66 -6.73 -16.50 8.30
N TYR A 67 -7.19 -16.84 7.10
CA TYR A 67 -8.40 -17.62 6.90
C TYR A 67 -8.27 -19.03 7.48
N LYS A 68 -7.14 -19.70 7.21
CA LYS A 68 -6.87 -21.05 7.75
C LYS A 68 -6.91 -21.08 9.27
N GLU A 69 -6.43 -20.03 9.92
CA GLU A 69 -6.45 -19.87 11.38
C GLU A 69 -7.80 -19.35 11.92
N GLY A 70 -8.81 -19.15 11.06
CA GLY A 70 -10.14 -18.71 11.47
C GLY A 70 -10.23 -17.23 11.89
N HIS A 71 -9.24 -16.41 11.56
CA HIS A 71 -9.18 -14.99 11.94
C HIS A 71 -9.90 -14.05 10.96
N VAL A 72 -10.51 -14.58 9.89
CA VAL A 72 -11.18 -13.77 8.86
C VAL A 72 -12.68 -13.68 9.13
N ASN A 73 -13.16 -12.46 9.35
CA ASN A 73 -14.60 -12.19 9.38
C ASN A 73 -15.13 -11.88 7.96
N TRP A 74 -15.70 -12.91 7.33
CA TRP A 74 -16.17 -12.85 5.95
C TRP A 74 -17.30 -11.83 5.70
N LYS A 75 -18.18 -11.61 6.68
CA LYS A 75 -19.27 -10.64 6.53
C LYS A 75 -18.73 -9.21 6.44
N PHE A 76 -17.78 -8.89 7.32
CA PHE A 76 -17.15 -7.57 7.33
C PHE A 76 -16.26 -7.38 6.10
N ALA A 77 -15.49 -8.42 5.74
CA ALA A 77 -14.66 -8.40 4.54
C ALA A 77 -15.48 -8.15 3.26
N ALA A 78 -16.65 -8.79 3.10
CA ALA A 78 -17.50 -8.60 1.92
C ALA A 78 -18.07 -7.17 1.83
N ILE A 79 -18.60 -6.63 2.93
CA ILE A 79 -19.14 -5.26 2.97
C ILE A 79 -18.03 -4.24 2.67
N MET A 80 -16.87 -4.41 3.30
CA MET A 80 -15.72 -3.55 3.07
C MET A 80 -15.21 -3.69 1.63
N ALA A 81 -15.15 -4.89 1.05
CA ALA A 81 -14.68 -5.09 -0.32
C ALA A 81 -15.52 -4.31 -1.35
N VAL A 82 -16.85 -4.37 -1.24
CA VAL A 82 -17.76 -3.65 -2.15
C VAL A 82 -17.54 -2.14 -2.06
N THR A 83 -17.52 -1.61 -0.83
CA THR A 83 -17.35 -0.16 -0.60
C THR A 83 -15.93 0.31 -0.90
N PHE A 84 -14.93 -0.56 -0.73
CA PHE A 84 -13.53 -0.31 -1.04
C PHE A 84 -13.31 -0.11 -2.54
N ILE A 85 -14.01 -0.86 -3.41
CA ILE A 85 -13.92 -0.67 -4.87
C ILE A 85 -14.35 0.75 -5.25
N VAL A 86 -15.49 1.21 -4.73
CA VAL A 86 -16.02 2.55 -5.00
C VAL A 86 -15.08 3.62 -4.45
N GLY A 87 -14.66 3.48 -3.19
CA GLY A 87 -13.74 4.41 -2.56
C GLY A 87 -12.37 4.49 -3.25
N GLY A 88 -11.82 3.35 -3.69
CA GLY A 88 -10.57 3.27 -4.43
C GLY A 88 -10.66 3.91 -5.81
N TYR A 89 -11.76 3.69 -6.54
CA TYR A 89 -11.99 4.33 -7.84
C TYR A 89 -12.10 5.86 -7.72
N LEU A 90 -12.94 6.35 -6.81
CA LEU A 90 -13.11 7.79 -6.59
C LEU A 90 -11.84 8.44 -6.02
N GLY A 91 -11.19 7.77 -5.06
CA GLY A 91 -9.95 8.24 -4.44
C GLY A 91 -8.79 8.31 -5.43
N SER A 92 -8.65 7.34 -6.34
CA SER A 92 -7.61 7.37 -7.37
C SER A 92 -7.83 8.50 -8.38
N ARG A 93 -9.08 8.73 -8.81
CA ARG A 93 -9.46 9.90 -9.64
C ARG A 93 -9.07 11.22 -8.96
N PHE A 94 -9.36 11.37 -7.68
CA PHE A 94 -8.98 12.55 -6.90
C PHE A 94 -7.46 12.68 -6.74
N ALA A 95 -6.75 11.58 -6.44
CA ALA A 95 -5.30 11.61 -6.29
C ALA A 95 -4.58 12.00 -7.58
N ILE A 96 -5.05 11.51 -8.73
CA ILE A 96 -4.46 11.82 -10.04
C ILE A 96 -4.64 13.30 -10.42
N SER A 97 -5.71 13.96 -9.97
CA SER A 97 -5.93 15.39 -10.26
C SER A 97 -5.05 16.33 -9.42
N LEU A 98 -4.45 15.84 -8.33
CA LEU A 98 -3.54 16.62 -7.50
C LEU A 98 -2.13 16.64 -8.09
N ASN A 99 -1.41 17.75 -7.89
CA ASN A 99 0.00 17.80 -8.20
C ASN A 99 0.83 16.91 -7.25
N GLN A 100 2.03 16.52 -7.69
CA GLN A 100 2.89 15.58 -6.95
C GLN A 100 3.24 16.07 -5.53
N ALA A 101 3.51 17.36 -5.36
CA ALA A 101 3.92 17.93 -4.08
C ALA A 101 2.77 17.87 -3.05
N THR A 102 1.56 18.24 -3.46
CA THR A 102 0.36 18.17 -2.63
C THR A 102 0.04 16.72 -2.27
N LEU A 103 0.07 15.81 -3.25
CA LEU A 103 -0.21 14.40 -3.01
C LEU A 103 0.82 13.76 -2.05
N LYS A 104 2.10 14.10 -2.20
CA LYS A 104 3.18 13.66 -1.31
C LYS A 104 2.98 14.18 0.12
N LYS A 105 2.59 15.45 0.29
CA LYS A 105 2.28 16.04 1.60
C LYS A 105 1.08 15.38 2.26
N ILE A 106 0.00 15.12 1.51
CA ILE A 106 -1.18 14.42 2.01
C ILE A 106 -0.81 13.01 2.45
N PHE A 107 -0.09 12.26 1.62
CA PHE A 107 0.35 10.91 1.95
C PHE A 107 1.20 10.88 3.22
N GLY A 108 2.24 11.73 3.29
CA GLY A 108 3.08 11.85 4.47
C GLY A 108 2.32 12.29 5.73
N GLY A 109 1.38 13.22 5.60
CA GLY A 109 0.52 13.67 6.69
C GLY A 109 -0.36 12.56 7.24
N ILE A 110 -0.97 11.74 6.37
CA ILE A 110 -1.76 10.57 6.78
C ILE A 110 -0.87 9.57 7.51
N LEU A 111 0.34 9.27 7.00
CA LEU A 111 1.26 8.37 7.67
C LEU A 111 1.66 8.87 9.06
N LEU A 112 1.95 10.18 9.19
CA LEU A 112 2.28 10.79 10.47
C LEU A 112 1.10 10.71 11.45
N LEU A 113 -0.11 11.00 11.00
CA LEU A 113 -1.33 10.90 11.82
C LEU A 113 -1.56 9.47 12.31
N VAL A 114 -1.41 8.48 11.43
CA VAL A 114 -1.53 7.06 11.80
C VAL A 114 -0.45 6.68 12.81
N ALA A 115 0.80 7.06 12.59
CA ALA A 115 1.90 6.80 13.51
C ALA A 115 1.64 7.41 14.90
N LEU A 116 1.25 8.69 14.95
CA LEU A 116 0.92 9.37 16.21
C LEU A 116 -0.24 8.68 16.94
N LYS A 117 -1.30 8.30 16.20
CA LYS A 117 -2.44 7.61 16.79
C LYS A 117 -2.07 6.21 17.29
N MET A 118 -1.16 5.49 16.65
CA MET A 118 -0.72 4.18 17.12
C MET A 118 0.19 4.27 18.35
N ILE A 119 1.00 5.34 18.47
CA ILE A 119 1.93 5.51 19.59
C ILE A 119 1.24 6.10 20.83
N PHE A 120 0.37 7.09 20.62
CA PHE A 120 -0.24 7.89 21.70
C PHE A 120 -1.74 7.69 21.84
N GLY A 121 -2.36 6.95 20.92
CA GLY A 121 -3.76 6.55 21.06
C GLY A 121 -3.93 5.54 22.19
N LYS A 122 -5.08 5.61 22.86
CA LYS A 122 -5.51 4.61 23.86
C LYS A 122 -5.74 3.25 23.22
#